data_AF-A0AA38WF18-F1
#
_entry.id   AF-A0AA38WF18-F1
#
_cell.length_a   1.000
_cell.length_b   1.000
_cell.length_c   1.000
_cell.angle_alpha   90.00
_cell.angle_beta   90.00
_cell.angle_gamma   90.00
#
_symmetry.space_group_name_H-M   'P 1'
#
loop_
_entity.id
_entity.type
_entity.pdbx_description
1 polymer ?
#
loop_
_entity_poly.entity_id
_entity_poly.type
_entity_poly.pdbx_seq_one_letter_code
_entity_poly.pdbx_strand_id
1 'polypeptide(L)'
;METSLRYGGDSTALKVNTNKKAPPPTVRYAGDSSALKIHAKQKFRIDSNTRLQLNGELDTRIGAPSFFSALLRYFPPELSATVGVGLKYDRREKLHYTMRGKKSFSLTPDRFVSFVVKGRCDLDKEFKKPKPNGAAELVWNILDFQKDQDVRLKVGYEIVDKIPYVQVRENNWTFTADANGRWNVRYNL
;
A
#
# COMPACT_ATOMS: atom_id res chain seq x y z
N MET A 1 2.92 -9.45 -14.73
CA MET A 1 2.65 -9.83 -13.33
C MET A 1 3.56 -9.00 -12.45
N GLU A 2 3.00 -8.26 -11.48
CA GLU A 2 3.78 -7.51 -10.49
C GLU A 2 3.87 -8.37 -9.22
N THR A 3 5.09 -8.74 -8.80
CA THR A 3 5.31 -9.49 -7.56
C THR A 3 6.00 -8.58 -6.55
N SER A 4 5.70 -8.74 -5.26
CA SER A 4 6.39 -7.99 -4.22
C SER A 4 6.46 -8.75 -2.91
N LEU A 5 7.57 -8.58 -2.20
CA LEU A 5 7.73 -9.00 -0.82
C LEU A 5 7.27 -7.88 0.08
N ARG A 6 6.50 -8.22 1.12
CA ARG A 6 6.10 -7.26 2.16
C ARG A 6 6.49 -7.77 3.53
N TYR A 7 7.03 -6.85 4.31
CA TYR A 7 7.39 -7.05 5.69
C TYR A 7 6.96 -5.84 6.51
N GLY A 8 6.49 -6.05 7.73
CA GLY A 8 6.07 -4.95 8.59
C GLY A 8 5.77 -5.42 10.01
N GLY A 9 5.69 -4.46 10.92
CA GLY A 9 5.50 -4.70 12.34
C GLY A 9 5.06 -3.43 13.07
N ASP A 10 5.06 -3.51 14.39
CA ASP A 10 4.88 -2.35 15.27
C ASP A 10 6.24 -1.81 15.74
N SER A 11 6.21 -0.80 16.60
CA SER A 11 7.42 -0.16 17.14
C SER A 11 8.32 -1.13 17.90
N THR A 12 7.77 -2.22 18.46
CA THR A 12 8.56 -3.23 19.18
C THR A 12 9.35 -4.16 18.25
N ALA A 13 8.93 -4.27 16.99
CA ALA A 13 9.58 -5.08 15.96
C ALA A 13 10.81 -4.40 15.33
N LEU A 14 11.00 -3.08 15.53
CA LEU A 14 12.18 -2.33 15.09
C LEU A 14 13.14 -2.14 16.27
N LYS A 15 14.19 -2.98 16.36
CA LYS A 15 15.27 -2.79 17.34
C LYS A 15 16.48 -2.14 16.66
N VAL A 16 16.80 -0.91 17.04
CA VAL A 16 18.04 -0.23 16.64
C VAL A 16 19.08 -0.46 17.73
N ASN A 17 20.16 -1.16 17.40
CA ASN A 17 21.28 -1.33 18.32
C ASN A 17 22.14 -0.07 18.31
N THR A 18 22.14 0.69 19.41
CA THR A 18 22.86 1.96 19.57
C THR A 18 24.26 1.80 20.18
N ASN A 19 24.75 0.56 20.32
CA ASN A 19 26.00 0.30 21.01
C ASN A 19 27.21 0.73 20.15
N LYS A 20 27.93 1.78 20.61
CA LYS A 20 29.01 2.48 19.87
C LYS A 20 30.24 1.63 19.50
N LYS A 21 30.29 0.35 19.91
CA LYS A 21 31.39 -0.60 19.61
C LYS A 21 31.01 -1.72 18.61
N ALA A 22 29.78 -1.74 18.11
CA ALA A 22 29.32 -2.74 17.15
C ALA A 22 29.49 -2.25 15.69
N PRO A 23 29.58 -3.15 14.68
CA PRO A 23 29.55 -2.78 13.26
C PRO A 23 28.36 -1.85 12.94
N PRO A 24 28.40 -1.07 11.84
CA PRO A 24 27.44 -0.01 11.53
C PRO A 24 26.00 -0.49 11.77
N PRO A 25 25.10 0.38 12.27
CA PRO A 25 23.79 -0.01 12.77
C PRO A 25 23.04 -0.87 11.73
N THR A 26 23.13 -2.18 11.89
CA THR A 26 22.34 -3.13 11.11
C THR A 26 20.96 -3.16 11.74
N VAL A 27 19.93 -2.74 11.01
CA VAL A 27 18.55 -3.01 11.38
C VAL A 27 18.39 -4.53 11.34
N ARG A 28 18.48 -5.17 12.51
CA ARG A 28 18.29 -6.62 12.64
C ARG A 28 16.83 -6.89 12.92
N TYR A 29 16.22 -7.59 11.97
CA TYR A 29 14.84 -8.05 12.01
C TYR A 29 14.70 -9.11 13.11
N ALA A 30 14.10 -8.74 14.24
CA ALA A 30 13.88 -9.65 15.36
C ALA A 30 12.45 -9.49 15.87
N GLY A 31 11.63 -10.51 15.65
CA GLY A 31 10.31 -10.62 16.25
C GLY A 31 9.62 -11.92 15.87
N ASP A 32 9.17 -12.68 16.87
CA ASP A 32 8.45 -13.96 16.75
C ASP A 32 7.06 -13.83 16.09
N SER A 33 6.71 -12.65 15.54
CA SER A 33 5.36 -12.28 15.09
C SER A 33 5.25 -11.84 13.62
N SER A 34 6.35 -11.58 12.92
CA SER A 34 6.35 -10.99 11.57
C SER A 34 6.76 -12.00 10.49
N ALA A 35 5.78 -12.72 9.95
CA ALA A 35 5.97 -13.59 8.80
C ALA A 35 6.14 -12.77 7.50
N LEU A 36 7.06 -13.20 6.64
CA LEU A 36 7.18 -12.67 5.28
C LEU A 36 5.90 -13.00 4.49
N LYS A 37 5.42 -12.03 3.71
CA LYS A 37 4.26 -12.22 2.83
C LYS A 37 4.65 -11.98 1.39
N ILE A 38 4.33 -12.96 0.53
CA ILE A 38 4.51 -12.85 -0.91
C ILE A 38 3.21 -12.35 -1.50
N HIS A 39 3.27 -11.18 -2.15
CA HIS A 39 2.12 -10.59 -2.82
C HIS A 39 2.29 -10.65 -4.33
N ALA A 40 1.28 -11.19 -5.01
CA ALA A 40 1.17 -11.16 -6.45
C ALA A 40 0.02 -10.25 -6.87
N LYS A 41 0.24 -9.46 -7.91
CA LYS A 41 -0.76 -8.55 -8.48
C LYS A 41 -0.71 -8.60 -10.00
N GLN A 42 -1.85 -8.87 -10.60
CA GLN A 42 -2.01 -8.90 -12.05
C GLN A 42 -3.13 -7.94 -12.46
N LYS A 43 -2.91 -7.21 -13.57
CA LYS A 43 -3.91 -6.30 -14.13
C LYS A 43 -4.20 -6.76 -15.56
N PHE A 44 -5.47 -7.04 -15.84
CA PHE A 44 -5.97 -7.33 -17.17
C PHE A 44 -6.72 -6.10 -17.68
N ARG A 45 -6.44 -5.69 -18.91
CA ARG A 45 -7.23 -4.65 -19.59
C ARG A 45 -8.51 -5.30 -20.10
N ILE A 46 -9.65 -4.68 -19.79
CA ILE A 46 -10.94 -5.05 -20.38
C ILE A 46 -11.20 -4.14 -21.57
N ASP A 47 -10.98 -2.85 -21.40
CA ASP A 47 -11.03 -1.83 -22.43
C ASP A 47 -9.98 -0.72 -22.15
N SER A 48 -10.08 0.42 -22.85
CA SER A 48 -9.17 1.57 -22.69
C SER A 48 -9.17 2.17 -21.28
N ASN A 49 -10.34 2.17 -20.62
CA ASN A 49 -10.61 2.85 -19.36
C ASN A 49 -10.90 1.89 -18.20
N THR A 50 -11.04 0.59 -18.48
CA THR A 50 -11.44 -0.42 -17.49
C THR A 50 -10.36 -1.50 -17.34
N ARG A 51 -10.00 -1.81 -16.09
CA ARG A 51 -9.01 -2.85 -15.76
C ARG A 51 -9.52 -3.76 -14.66
N LEU A 52 -9.41 -5.06 -14.85
CA LEU A 52 -9.54 -6.05 -13.79
C LEU A 52 -8.20 -6.20 -13.06
N GLN A 53 -8.15 -5.94 -11.76
CA GLN A 53 -6.98 -6.21 -10.93
C GLN A 53 -7.24 -7.42 -10.04
N LEU A 54 -6.44 -8.47 -10.22
CA LEU A 54 -6.36 -9.60 -9.31
C LEU A 54 -5.19 -9.42 -8.34
N ASN A 55 -5.37 -9.71 -7.07
CA ASN A 55 -4.29 -9.75 -6.08
C ASN A 55 -4.39 -11.03 -5.26
N GLY A 56 -3.23 -11.65 -5.02
CA GLY A 56 -3.08 -12.79 -4.11
C GLY A 56 -1.99 -12.49 -3.08
N GLU A 57 -2.12 -13.10 -1.91
CA GLU A 57 -1.12 -13.10 -0.85
C GLU A 57 -0.90 -14.54 -0.35
N LEU A 58 0.37 -14.92 -0.21
CA LEU A 58 0.81 -16.14 0.43
C LEU A 58 1.53 -15.78 1.73
N ASP A 59 1.09 -16.37 2.85
CA ASP A 59 1.78 -16.27 4.14
C ASP A 59 2.82 -17.39 4.22
N THR A 60 4.10 -17.02 4.28
CA THR A 60 5.20 -18.01 4.24
C THR A 60 5.35 -18.77 5.54
N ARG A 61 4.80 -18.29 6.66
CA ARG A 61 4.88 -19.00 7.95
C ARG A 61 4.05 -20.29 7.93
N ILE A 62 2.92 -20.25 7.22
CA ILE A 62 1.95 -21.35 7.15
C ILE A 62 1.89 -22.01 5.77
N GLY A 63 2.68 -21.51 4.81
CA GLY A 63 2.79 -22.07 3.46
C GLY A 63 1.49 -22.07 2.66
N ALA A 64 0.56 -21.15 2.94
CA ALA A 64 -0.78 -21.18 2.34
C ALA A 64 -1.34 -19.79 2.03
N PRO A 65 -2.27 -19.67 1.05
CA PRO A 65 -2.88 -18.40 0.70
C PRO A 65 -3.59 -17.75 1.89
N SER A 66 -3.34 -16.47 2.13
CA SER A 66 -3.96 -15.69 3.21
C SER A 66 -5.02 -14.74 2.68
N PHE A 67 -4.89 -14.28 1.43
CA PHE A 67 -5.77 -13.27 0.85
C PHE A 67 -5.88 -13.40 -0.67
N PHE A 68 -7.08 -13.20 -1.19
CA PHE A 68 -7.37 -13.03 -2.61
C PHE A 68 -8.31 -11.84 -2.82
N SER A 69 -8.16 -11.13 -3.93
CA SER A 69 -9.11 -10.09 -4.32
C SER A 69 -9.17 -9.89 -5.83
N ALA A 70 -10.38 -9.57 -6.30
CA ALA A 70 -10.66 -9.15 -7.65
C ALA A 70 -11.32 -7.77 -7.62
N LEU A 71 -10.74 -6.80 -8.32
CA LEU A 71 -11.20 -5.42 -8.32
C LEU A 71 -11.33 -4.93 -9.77
N LEU A 72 -12.55 -4.67 -10.20
CA LEU A 72 -12.83 -3.95 -11.43
C LEU A 72 -12.58 -2.46 -11.18
N ARG A 73 -11.78 -1.82 -12.03
CA ARG A 73 -11.46 -0.40 -11.91
C ARG A 73 -11.75 0.33 -13.20
N TYR A 74 -12.45 1.43 -13.07
CA TYR A 74 -12.72 2.38 -14.11
C TYR A 74 -11.89 3.66 -13.90
N PHE A 75 -11.29 4.13 -14.98
CA PHE A 75 -10.45 5.33 -15.06
C PHE A 75 -11.16 6.32 -15.99
N PRO A 76 -11.98 7.24 -15.45
CA PRO A 76 -12.65 8.23 -16.28
C PRO A 76 -11.60 9.10 -17.00
N PRO A 77 -11.61 9.22 -18.34
CA PRO A 77 -10.53 9.90 -19.08
C PRO A 77 -10.30 11.35 -18.67
N GLU A 78 -11.37 12.08 -18.39
CA GLU A 78 -11.35 13.52 -18.11
C GLU A 78 -11.09 13.85 -16.64
N LEU A 79 -11.29 12.86 -15.77
CA LEU A 79 -11.17 13.04 -14.33
C LEU A 79 -9.92 12.26 -13.94
N SER A 80 -8.86 12.94 -13.48
CA SER A 80 -7.67 12.30 -12.90
C SER A 80 -8.03 11.49 -11.64
N ALA A 81 -8.73 10.39 -11.84
CA ALA A 81 -9.56 9.71 -10.88
C ALA A 81 -9.61 8.21 -11.19
N THR A 82 -10.04 7.44 -10.20
CA THR A 82 -10.27 6.01 -10.35
C THR A 82 -11.40 5.63 -9.43
N VAL A 83 -12.38 4.92 -9.96
CA VAL A 83 -13.41 4.24 -9.17
C VAL A 83 -13.24 2.76 -9.36
N GLY A 84 -13.52 1.96 -8.33
CA GLY A 84 -13.46 0.53 -8.45
C GLY A 84 -14.38 -0.19 -7.48
N VAL A 85 -14.83 -1.35 -7.93
CA VAL A 85 -15.71 -2.25 -7.19
C VAL A 85 -15.18 -3.66 -7.29
N GLY A 86 -15.35 -4.46 -6.24
CA GLY A 86 -14.78 -5.80 -6.26
C GLY A 86 -15.07 -6.64 -5.05
N LEU A 87 -14.41 -7.79 -5.00
CA LEU A 87 -14.53 -8.80 -3.98
C LEU A 87 -13.18 -9.05 -3.33
N LYS A 88 -13.22 -9.38 -2.04
CA LYS A 88 -12.07 -9.78 -1.24
C LYS A 88 -12.42 -11.02 -0.46
N TYR A 89 -11.50 -11.97 -0.47
CA TYR A 89 -11.58 -13.19 0.30
C TYR A 89 -10.34 -13.26 1.20
N ASP A 90 -10.57 -13.38 2.49
CA ASP A 90 -9.56 -13.62 3.51
C ASP A 90 -9.71 -15.07 3.99
N ARG A 91 -8.59 -15.74 4.31
CA ARG A 91 -8.55 -17.11 4.83
C ARG A 91 -9.46 -17.36 6.04
N ARG A 92 -9.88 -16.32 6.78
CA ARG A 92 -10.95 -16.45 7.80
C ARG A 92 -12.37 -16.61 7.21
N GLU A 93 -12.48 -17.01 5.95
CA GLU A 93 -13.69 -17.20 5.14
C GLU A 93 -14.62 -15.98 5.03
N LYS A 94 -14.09 -14.78 5.24
CA LYS A 94 -14.89 -13.56 5.17
C LYS A 94 -14.84 -12.98 3.77
N LEU A 95 -15.85 -13.30 2.97
CA LEU A 95 -16.13 -12.55 1.74
C LEU A 95 -16.50 -11.12 2.09
N HIS A 96 -15.82 -10.16 1.46
CA HIS A 96 -16.14 -8.75 1.57
C HIS A 96 -16.32 -8.14 0.18
N TYR A 97 -17.30 -7.26 0.05
CA TYR A 97 -17.45 -6.38 -1.10
C TYR A 97 -16.63 -5.12 -0.85
N THR A 98 -15.95 -4.61 -1.87
CA THR A 98 -15.12 -3.41 -1.74
C THR A 98 -15.53 -2.39 -2.78
N MET A 99 -15.69 -1.15 -2.34
CA MET A 99 -15.82 0.02 -3.20
C MET A 99 -14.64 0.95 -2.92
N ARG A 100 -14.07 1.56 -3.96
CA ARG A 100 -12.91 2.44 -3.83
C ARG A 100 -13.02 3.62 -4.78
N GLY A 101 -12.67 4.80 -4.28
CA GLY A 101 -12.44 6.02 -5.06
C GLY A 101 -11.02 6.55 -4.85
N LYS A 102 -10.45 7.17 -5.88
CA LYS A 102 -9.22 7.95 -5.80
C LYS A 102 -9.34 9.14 -6.76
N LYS A 103 -8.91 10.33 -6.35
CA LYS A 103 -8.74 11.52 -7.19
C LYS A 103 -7.34 12.09 -6.93
N SER A 104 -6.70 12.56 -7.98
CA SER A 104 -5.41 13.24 -7.93
C SER A 104 -5.56 14.65 -8.48
N PHE A 105 -5.00 15.61 -7.78
CA PHE A 105 -4.92 17.01 -8.16
C PHE A 105 -3.45 17.37 -8.32
N SER A 106 -3.03 17.79 -9.50
CA SER A 106 -1.67 18.29 -9.71
C SER A 106 -1.56 19.67 -9.08
N LEU A 107 -0.55 19.88 -8.23
CA LEU A 107 -0.30 21.16 -7.58
C LEU A 107 0.73 22.01 -8.36
N THR A 108 1.50 21.38 -9.22
CA THR A 108 2.49 22.01 -10.09
C THR A 108 2.24 21.68 -11.57
N PRO A 109 2.61 22.56 -12.52
CA PRO A 109 2.43 22.29 -13.95
C PRO A 109 3.18 21.04 -14.44
N ASP A 110 4.37 20.78 -13.87
CA ASP A 110 5.20 19.61 -14.14
C ASP A 110 4.65 18.29 -13.55
N ARG A 111 3.60 18.37 -12.71
CA ARG A 111 2.94 17.25 -12.02
C ARG A 111 3.84 16.46 -11.06
N PHE A 112 4.99 17.00 -10.66
CA PHE A 112 5.84 16.38 -9.65
C PHE A 112 5.24 16.42 -8.27
N VAL A 113 4.46 17.46 -7.97
CA VAL A 113 3.74 17.60 -6.71
C VAL A 113 2.24 17.40 -6.97
N SER A 114 1.62 16.50 -6.20
CA SER A 114 0.20 16.22 -6.31
C SER A 114 -0.46 16.01 -4.95
N PHE A 115 -1.70 16.45 -4.85
CA PHE A 115 -2.59 16.13 -3.74
C PHE A 115 -3.52 15.00 -4.16
N VAL A 116 -3.64 13.97 -3.32
CA VAL A 116 -4.41 12.77 -3.61
C VAL A 116 -5.42 12.55 -2.51
N VAL A 117 -6.68 12.41 -2.90
CA VAL A 117 -7.75 11.95 -2.00
C VAL A 117 -8.14 10.54 -2.40
N LYS A 118 -8.18 9.62 -1.44
CA LYS A 118 -8.61 8.24 -1.66
C LYS A 118 -9.60 7.82 -0.58
N GLY A 119 -10.61 7.09 -0.98
CA GLY A 119 -11.61 6.49 -0.11
C GLY A 119 -11.83 5.04 -0.47
N ARG A 120 -12.20 4.23 0.51
CA ARG A 120 -12.60 2.85 0.34
C ARG A 120 -13.68 2.52 1.37
N CYS A 121 -14.64 1.70 1.00
CA CYS A 121 -15.57 1.09 1.93
C CYS A 121 -15.59 -0.41 1.67
N ASP A 122 -15.40 -1.20 2.73
CA ASP A 122 -15.62 -2.64 2.67
C ASP A 122 -16.92 -3.00 3.38
N LEU A 123 -17.73 -3.83 2.74
CA LEU A 123 -18.95 -4.41 3.28
C LEU A 123 -18.72 -5.89 3.50
N ASP A 124 -19.20 -6.43 4.62
CA ASP A 124 -19.23 -7.86 4.84
C ASP A 124 -20.27 -8.55 3.94
N LYS A 125 -20.24 -9.89 3.92
CA LYS A 125 -21.17 -10.71 3.12
C LYS A 125 -22.65 -10.37 3.37
N GLU A 126 -22.98 -9.94 4.59
CA GLU A 126 -24.34 -9.59 5.02
C GLU A 126 -24.69 -8.11 4.82
N PHE A 127 -23.75 -7.28 4.33
CA PHE A 127 -23.92 -5.83 4.14
C PHE A 127 -24.26 -5.04 5.42
N LYS A 128 -23.91 -5.57 6.60
CA LYS A 128 -24.29 -4.99 7.90
C LYS A 128 -23.20 -4.10 8.50
N LYS A 129 -21.92 -4.36 8.19
CA LYS A 129 -20.79 -3.71 8.86
C LYS A 129 -19.90 -2.96 7.86
N PRO A 130 -20.31 -1.75 7.41
CA PRO A 130 -19.47 -0.92 6.56
C PRO A 130 -18.19 -0.52 7.30
N LYS A 131 -17.06 -0.74 6.66
CA LYS A 131 -15.74 -0.32 7.12
C LYS A 131 -15.20 0.74 6.16
N PRO A 132 -15.50 2.02 6.41
CA PRO A 132 -14.93 3.10 5.64
C PRO A 132 -13.46 3.31 6.02
N ASN A 133 -12.65 3.63 5.03
CA ASN A 133 -11.26 4.04 5.18
C ASN A 133 -11.01 5.19 4.21
N GLY A 134 -10.20 6.15 4.61
CA GLY A 134 -9.97 7.35 3.81
C GLY A 134 -8.61 7.94 4.07
N ALA A 135 -8.01 8.55 3.05
CA ALA A 135 -6.79 9.31 3.25
C ALA A 135 -6.64 10.46 2.26
N ALA A 136 -6.05 11.52 2.77
CA ALA A 136 -5.49 12.61 1.98
C ALA A 136 -3.96 12.44 1.97
N GLU A 137 -3.32 12.63 0.82
CA GLU A 137 -1.87 12.47 0.66
C GLU A 137 -1.31 13.64 -0.15
N LEU A 138 -0.26 14.28 0.35
CA LEU A 138 0.65 15.08 -0.46
C LEU A 138 1.75 14.17 -0.99
N VAL A 139 1.97 14.19 -2.30
CA VAL A 139 2.93 13.33 -2.99
C VAL A 139 3.89 14.20 -3.77
N TRP A 140 5.19 13.99 -3.55
CA TRP A 140 6.27 14.64 -4.27
C TRP A 140 7.14 13.58 -4.94
N ASN A 141 7.21 13.62 -6.26
CA ASN A 141 8.10 12.81 -7.07
C ASN A 141 9.34 13.65 -7.41
N ILE A 142 10.52 13.12 -7.09
CA ILE A 142 11.83 13.69 -7.36
C ILE A 142 12.48 12.74 -8.36
N LEU A 143 12.59 13.16 -9.61
CA LEU A 143 13.26 12.39 -10.65
C LEU A 143 14.76 12.62 -10.59
N ASP A 144 15.55 11.62 -11.00
CA ASP A 144 17.01 11.70 -11.12
C ASP A 144 17.70 12.27 -9.86
N PHE A 145 17.25 11.85 -8.66
CA PHE A 145 17.86 12.26 -7.39
C PHE A 145 19.34 11.87 -7.35
N GLN A 146 19.65 10.69 -7.87
CA GLN A 146 20.94 10.31 -8.42
C GLN A 146 20.71 9.66 -9.78
N LYS A 147 21.81 9.39 -10.52
CA LYS A 147 21.73 8.71 -11.81
C LYS A 147 20.91 7.41 -11.68
N ASP A 148 19.85 7.30 -12.49
CA ASP A 148 18.93 6.15 -12.51
C ASP A 148 18.18 5.91 -11.18
N GLN A 149 17.99 6.96 -10.37
CA GLN A 149 17.32 6.89 -9.07
C GLN A 149 16.16 7.89 -8.96
N ASP A 150 14.95 7.35 -8.95
CA ASP A 150 13.74 8.12 -8.70
C ASP A 150 13.25 7.95 -7.26
N VAL A 151 13.01 9.08 -6.59
CA VAL A 151 12.50 9.12 -5.22
C VAL A 151 11.08 9.67 -5.21
N ARG A 152 10.21 9.06 -4.42
CA ARG A 152 8.89 9.60 -4.11
C ARG A 152 8.69 9.72 -2.62
N LEU A 153 8.47 10.95 -2.18
CA LEU A 153 8.08 11.29 -0.82
C LEU A 153 6.57 11.44 -0.77
N LYS A 154 5.99 10.99 0.34
CA LYS A 154 4.57 11.14 0.60
C LYS A 154 4.34 11.40 2.07
N VAL A 155 3.53 12.42 2.33
CA VAL A 155 2.94 12.69 3.64
C VAL A 155 1.45 12.45 3.52
N GLY A 156 0.91 11.57 4.34
CA GLY A 156 -0.48 11.18 4.31
C GLY A 156 -1.16 11.32 5.65
N TYR A 157 -2.47 11.47 5.62
CA TYR A 157 -3.33 11.48 6.79
C TYR A 157 -4.48 10.51 6.56
N GLU A 158 -4.58 9.46 7.38
CA GLU A 158 -5.73 8.57 7.43
C GLU A 158 -6.86 9.29 8.17
N ILE A 159 -8.00 9.46 7.51
CA ILE A 159 -9.06 10.38 7.95
C ILE A 159 -9.96 9.76 9.02
N VAL A 160 -10.15 8.44 8.99
CA VAL A 160 -11.10 7.72 9.86
C VAL A 160 -10.51 7.55 11.25
N ASP A 161 -9.29 7.02 11.32
CA ASP A 161 -8.53 6.78 12.54
C ASP A 161 -7.70 8.02 12.94
N LYS A 162 -7.63 9.05 12.09
CA LYS A 162 -6.92 10.32 12.34
C LYS A 162 -5.40 10.16 12.48
N ILE A 163 -4.81 9.27 11.70
CA ILE A 163 -3.41 8.87 11.84
C ILE A 163 -2.56 9.47 10.70
N PRO A 164 -1.61 10.38 10.98
CA PRO A 164 -0.63 10.78 9.98
C PRO A 164 0.40 9.67 9.73
N TYR A 165 0.89 9.61 8.49
CA TYR A 165 1.92 8.67 8.08
C TYR A 165 2.82 9.27 7.01
N VAL A 166 4.03 8.71 6.91
CA VAL A 166 5.02 9.06 5.90
C VAL A 166 5.35 7.83 5.07
N GLN A 167 5.69 8.07 3.81
CA GLN A 167 6.15 7.04 2.92
C GLN A 167 7.28 7.55 2.04
N VAL A 168 8.34 6.76 1.96
CA VAL A 168 9.45 6.94 1.02
C VAL A 168 9.43 5.76 0.07
N ARG A 169 9.47 6.04 -1.22
CA ARG A 169 9.69 5.03 -2.25
C ARG A 169 10.90 5.43 -3.05
N GLU A 170 11.76 4.46 -3.30
CA GLU A 170 12.90 4.62 -4.17
C GLU A 170 12.98 3.38 -5.05
N ASN A 171 13.02 3.58 -6.37
CA ASN A 171 13.11 2.52 -7.36
C ASN A 171 12.10 1.37 -7.06
N ASN A 172 12.62 0.27 -6.53
CA ASN A 172 11.89 -0.98 -6.29
C ASN A 172 11.42 -1.18 -4.85
N TRP A 173 11.81 -0.35 -3.88
CA TRP A 173 11.38 -0.50 -2.49
C TRP A 173 10.51 0.66 -2.00
N THR A 174 9.73 0.41 -0.96
CA THR A 174 8.88 1.42 -0.32
C THR A 174 8.84 1.17 1.17
N PHE A 175 9.18 2.20 1.95
CA PHE A 175 9.00 2.22 3.40
C PHE A 175 7.80 3.10 3.75
N THR A 176 6.97 2.64 4.68
CA THR A 176 5.86 3.42 5.24
C THR A 176 5.91 3.31 6.75
N ALA A 177 5.70 4.42 7.45
CA ALA A 177 5.57 4.46 8.90
C ALA A 177 4.45 5.43 9.31
N ASP A 178 3.73 5.11 10.38
CA ASP A 178 2.64 5.93 10.91
C ASP A 178 2.88 6.38 12.35
N ALA A 179 2.10 7.37 12.82
CA ALA A 179 2.24 7.93 14.15
C ALA A 179 1.87 6.94 15.29
N ASN A 180 1.24 5.81 14.96
CA ASN A 180 0.99 4.74 15.92
C ASN A 180 2.18 3.78 16.03
N GLY A 181 3.30 4.08 15.37
CA GLY A 181 4.51 3.26 15.39
C GLY A 181 4.42 2.03 14.49
N ARG A 182 3.38 1.88 13.66
CA ARG A 182 3.32 0.79 12.68
C ARG A 182 4.15 1.15 11.47
N TRP A 183 4.80 0.15 10.89
CA TRP A 183 5.65 0.34 9.74
C TRP A 183 5.66 -0.87 8.82
N ASN A 184 6.00 -0.65 7.56
CA ASN A 184 6.29 -1.72 6.61
C ASN A 184 7.34 -1.32 5.58
N VAL A 185 8.01 -2.34 5.05
CA VAL A 185 8.85 -2.27 3.86
C VAL A 185 8.24 -3.20 2.80
N ARG A 186 8.16 -2.71 1.58
CA ARG A 186 7.74 -3.47 0.41
C ARG A 186 8.81 -3.42 -0.66
N TYR A 187 9.28 -4.58 -1.11
CA TYR A 187 10.17 -4.73 -2.26
C TYR A 187 9.37 -5.24 -3.45
N ASN A 188 9.40 -4.54 -4.57
CA ASN A 188 8.90 -5.03 -5.84
C ASN A 188 10.00 -5.89 -6.49
N LEU A 189 9.60 -7.06 -6.99
CA LEU A 189 10.45 -8.03 -7.67
C LEU A 189 10.20 -7.95 -9.17
#